data_AF-A0AAV5VDE0-F1
#
_entry.id   AF-A0AAV5VDE0-F1
#
_cell.length_a   1.000
_cell.length_b   1.000
_cell.length_c   1.000
_cell.angle_alpha   90.00
_cell.angle_beta   90.00
_cell.angle_gamma   90.00
#
_symmetry.space_group_name_H-M   'P 1'
#
loop_
_entity.id
_entity.type
_entity.pdbx_description
1 polymer ?
#
loop_
_entity_poly.entity_id
_entity_poly.type
_entity_poly.pdbx_seq_one_letter_code
_entity_poly.pdbx_strand_id
1 'polypeptide(L)'
;FSPTIMTDYELLRTPDEILAEIGEKSWWKLTFLICLTSLGWAMLALIIMPSSFYETKPANSTFITIAEEYELSAQSREWVSTVFMMGMMVGGMTTSQLSDRLGRRPLLIGSSLSISILTLLVSQAPTFEWLLVLRVLQGACYTSLGQSSWTAGFESTPIEWRAKNSFIYGISWVVGYLALAPIAYYADSW
;
A
#
# COMPACT_ATOMS: atom_id res chain seq x y z
N PHE A 1 12.79 -28.06 -53.80
CA PHE A 1 12.44 -28.64 -52.49
C PHE A 1 13.47 -28.21 -51.47
N SER A 2 13.21 -27.13 -50.74
CA SER A 2 13.78 -26.96 -49.40
C SER A 2 12.62 -26.52 -48.52
N PRO A 3 12.18 -27.35 -47.57
CA PRO A 3 11.04 -27.06 -46.73
C PRO A 3 11.43 -25.99 -45.72
N THR A 4 10.70 -24.88 -45.77
CA THR A 4 10.12 -24.19 -44.62
C THR A 4 10.86 -24.42 -43.30
N ILE A 5 11.87 -23.59 -43.04
CA ILE A 5 12.18 -23.16 -41.68
C ILE A 5 11.06 -22.18 -41.32
N MET A 6 9.86 -22.71 -41.07
CA MET A 6 8.77 -21.99 -40.42
C MET A 6 9.26 -21.82 -38.99
N THR A 7 9.79 -20.64 -38.73
CA THR A 7 10.46 -20.30 -37.48
C THR A 7 9.50 -20.44 -36.30
N ASP A 8 9.93 -21.07 -35.21
CA ASP A 8 9.23 -21.22 -33.92
C ASP A 8 8.67 -19.90 -33.30
N TYR A 9 8.93 -18.75 -33.91
CA TYR A 9 8.42 -17.43 -33.51
C TYR A 9 6.92 -17.22 -33.76
N GLU A 10 6.29 -17.94 -34.70
CA GLU A 10 4.84 -17.81 -34.96
C GLU A 10 3.96 -18.49 -33.88
N LEU A 11 4.55 -19.34 -33.03
CA LEU A 11 3.86 -20.09 -31.97
C LEU A 11 4.04 -19.49 -30.56
N LEU A 12 4.90 -18.48 -30.41
CA LEU A 12 5.09 -17.78 -29.14
C LEU A 12 3.98 -16.75 -28.95
N ARG A 13 2.83 -17.20 -28.43
CA ARG A 13 1.78 -16.28 -27.96
C ARG A 13 2.38 -15.25 -27.01
N THR A 14 2.09 -13.98 -27.28
CA THR A 14 2.55 -12.90 -26.40
C THR A 14 1.84 -12.99 -25.04
N PRO A 15 2.47 -12.55 -23.93
CA PRO A 15 1.82 -12.58 -22.61
C PRO A 15 0.48 -11.85 -22.59
N ASP A 16 0.35 -10.76 -23.35
CA ASP A 16 -0.88 -9.99 -23.46
C ASP A 16 -2.00 -10.77 -24.18
N GLU A 17 -1.69 -11.57 -25.20
CA GLU A 17 -2.66 -12.46 -25.87
C GLU A 17 -3.21 -13.54 -24.91
N ILE A 18 -2.33 -14.12 -24.09
CA ILE A 18 -2.73 -15.13 -23.09
C ILE A 18 -3.62 -14.48 -22.02
N LEU A 19 -3.26 -13.28 -21.56
CA LEU A 19 -4.06 -12.52 -20.59
C LEU A 19 -5.41 -12.09 -21.17
N ALA A 20 -5.48 -11.77 -22.46
CA ALA A 20 -6.73 -11.44 -23.14
C ALA A 20 -7.66 -12.67 -23.21
N GLU A 21 -7.15 -13.85 -23.56
CA GLU A 21 -7.93 -15.09 -23.59
C GLU A 21 -8.44 -15.49 -22.19
N ILE A 22 -7.59 -15.37 -21.16
CA ILE A 22 -7.99 -15.57 -19.76
C ILE A 22 -9.02 -14.51 -19.34
N GLY A 23 -8.84 -13.28 -19.82
CA GLY A 23 -9.78 -12.15 -19.78
C GLY A 23 -11.20 -12.54 -20.16
N GLU A 24 -11.35 -13.02 -21.39
CA GLU A 24 -12.63 -13.38 -21.96
C GLU A 24 -13.25 -14.60 -21.26
N LYS A 25 -12.45 -15.62 -20.94
CA LYS A 25 -12.95 -16.89 -20.39
C LYS A 25 -13.21 -16.84 -18.87
N SER A 26 -12.54 -15.96 -18.15
CA SER A 26 -12.55 -15.93 -16.67
C SER A 26 -12.51 -14.51 -16.10
N TRP A 27 -13.30 -13.60 -16.67
CA TRP A 27 -13.44 -12.20 -16.26
C TRP A 27 -13.65 -11.99 -14.75
N TRP A 28 -14.34 -12.91 -14.07
CA TRP A 28 -14.59 -12.84 -12.63
C TRP A 28 -13.32 -13.07 -11.81
N LYS A 29 -12.42 -13.96 -12.25
CA LYS A 29 -11.14 -14.23 -11.56
C LYS A 29 -10.24 -13.01 -11.63
N LEU A 30 -10.18 -12.37 -12.79
CA LEU A 30 -9.42 -11.13 -13.00
C LEU A 30 -10.00 -9.99 -12.17
N THR A 31 -11.32 -9.82 -12.17
CA THR A 31 -11.98 -8.81 -11.34
C THR A 31 -11.70 -9.06 -9.85
N PHE A 32 -11.76 -10.32 -9.39
CA PHE A 32 -11.41 -10.68 -8.01
C PHE A 32 -9.95 -10.36 -7.67
N LEU A 33 -9.02 -10.66 -8.57
CA LEU A 33 -7.59 -10.39 -8.39
C LEU A 33 -7.32 -8.88 -8.29
N ILE A 34 -7.94 -8.08 -9.18
CA ILE A 34 -7.90 -6.61 -9.13
C ILE A 34 -8.47 -6.09 -7.80
N CYS A 35 -9.60 -6.62 -7.35
CA CYS A 35 -10.18 -6.23 -6.06
C CYS A 35 -9.26 -6.57 -4.90
N LEU A 36 -8.59 -7.73 -4.92
CA LEU A 36 -7.68 -8.16 -3.87
C LEU A 36 -6.44 -7.25 -3.78
N THR A 37 -5.81 -6.93 -4.91
CA THR A 37 -4.67 -6.01 -4.94
C THR A 37 -5.07 -4.58 -4.56
N SER A 38 -6.29 -4.16 -4.92
CA SER A 38 -6.83 -2.84 -4.59
C SER A 38 -7.26 -2.73 -3.11
N LEU A 39 -7.73 -3.82 -2.49
CA LEU A 39 -8.04 -3.86 -1.07
C LEU A 39 -6.78 -3.63 -0.20
N GLY A 40 -5.64 -4.19 -0.61
CA GLY A 40 -4.36 -3.92 0.04
C GLY A 40 -4.02 -2.43 0.05
N TRP A 41 -4.29 -1.73 -1.05
CA TRP A 41 -4.08 -0.28 -1.13
C TRP A 41 -5.06 0.52 -0.26
N ALA A 42 -6.31 0.08 -0.15
CA ALA A 42 -7.30 0.69 0.74
C ALA A 42 -6.85 0.61 2.21
N MET A 43 -6.31 -0.54 2.65
CA MET A 43 -5.79 -0.69 4.02
C MET A 43 -4.54 0.15 4.26
N LEU A 44 -3.68 0.30 3.25
CA LEU A 44 -2.50 1.14 3.33
C LEU A 44 -2.83 2.64 3.48
N ALA A 45 -3.95 3.09 2.92
CA ALA A 45 -4.44 4.45 3.12
C ALA A 45 -4.58 4.82 4.62
N LEU A 46 -4.89 3.83 5.47
CA LEU A 46 -5.02 4.04 6.91
C LEU A 46 -3.67 4.34 7.59
N ILE A 47 -2.58 3.77 7.07
CA ILE A 47 -1.25 3.87 7.70
C ILE A 47 -0.60 5.23 7.41
N ILE A 48 -0.79 5.77 6.20
CA ILE A 48 -0.16 7.01 5.76
C ILE A 48 -0.77 8.27 6.40
N MET A 49 -2.00 8.19 6.90
CA MET A 49 -2.76 9.33 7.42
C MET A 49 -3.00 9.22 8.94
N PRO A 50 -1.97 9.03 9.78
CA PRO A 50 -2.18 8.90 11.20
C PRO A 50 -2.44 10.26 11.86
N SER A 51 -2.24 11.38 11.15
CA SER A 51 -2.47 12.75 11.63
C SER A 51 -3.88 12.98 12.17
N SER A 52 -4.88 12.29 11.63
CA SER A 52 -6.26 12.34 12.15
C SER A 52 -6.40 11.82 13.58
N PHE A 53 -5.45 11.01 14.06
CA PHE A 53 -5.46 10.43 15.42
C PHE A 53 -4.56 11.18 16.41
N TYR A 54 -3.72 12.12 15.94
CA TYR A 54 -2.92 12.99 16.83
C TYR A 54 -3.64 14.31 17.14
N GLU A 55 -4.93 14.43 16.83
CA GLU A 55 -5.68 15.61 17.24
C GLU A 55 -5.96 15.60 18.75
N THR A 56 -6.01 16.79 19.33
CA THR A 56 -6.39 16.96 20.74
C THR A 56 -7.89 16.79 20.89
N LYS A 57 -8.33 16.20 22.00
CA LYS A 57 -9.75 15.91 22.21
C LYS A 57 -10.62 17.18 22.24
N PRO A 58 -11.91 17.07 21.84
CA PRO A 58 -12.90 18.10 22.11
C PRO A 58 -13.03 18.33 23.62
N ALA A 59 -13.35 19.56 24.04
CA ALA A 59 -13.47 19.93 25.46
C ALA A 59 -14.44 19.07 26.28
N ASN A 60 -15.36 18.35 25.63
CA ASN A 60 -16.39 17.53 26.25
C ASN A 60 -16.06 16.02 26.27
N SER A 61 -14.87 15.61 25.82
CA SER A 61 -14.47 14.20 25.73
C SER A 61 -13.58 13.77 26.91
N THR A 62 -13.76 12.53 27.37
CA THR A 62 -13.07 11.97 28.55
C THR A 62 -11.88 11.08 28.23
N PHE A 63 -11.65 10.74 26.96
CA PHE A 63 -10.54 9.87 26.55
C PHE A 63 -9.20 10.60 26.51
N ILE A 64 -8.11 9.82 26.60
CA ILE A 64 -6.73 10.29 26.49
C ILE A 64 -6.29 10.12 25.04
N THR A 65 -5.84 11.20 24.41
CA THR A 65 -5.30 11.16 23.04
C THR A 65 -3.80 10.90 23.04
N ILE A 66 -3.26 10.41 21.92
CA ILE A 66 -1.82 10.24 21.73
C ILE A 66 -1.08 11.59 21.91
N ALA A 67 -1.73 12.69 21.54
CA ALA A 67 -1.20 14.03 21.74
C ALA A 67 -1.05 14.40 23.22
N GLU A 68 -1.97 13.97 24.08
CA GLU A 68 -1.92 14.23 25.53
C GLU A 68 -0.92 13.29 26.22
N GLU A 69 -0.87 12.02 25.83
CA GLU A 69 0.03 11.04 26.45
C GLU A 69 1.52 11.36 26.26
N TYR A 70 1.87 11.86 25.08
CA TYR A 70 3.23 12.33 24.79
C TYR A 70 3.42 13.84 25.01
N GLU A 71 2.44 14.54 25.57
CA GLU A 71 2.46 15.99 25.81
C GLU A 71 2.90 16.82 24.58
N LEU A 72 2.36 16.49 23.41
CA LEU A 72 2.84 17.00 22.13
C LEU A 72 2.34 18.41 21.81
N SER A 73 3.26 19.26 21.36
CA SER A 73 2.92 20.54 20.72
C SER A 73 2.24 20.32 19.36
N ALA A 74 1.54 21.34 18.82
CA ALA A 74 1.00 21.30 17.47
C ALA A 74 2.07 20.97 16.42
N GLN A 75 3.25 21.57 16.53
CA GLN A 75 4.37 21.33 15.63
C GLN A 75 4.94 19.91 15.77
N SER A 76 5.04 19.39 17.01
CA SER A 76 5.52 18.04 17.26
C SER A 76 4.64 16.98 16.59
N ARG A 77 3.32 17.18 16.56
CA ARG A 77 2.39 16.25 15.93
C ARG A 77 2.59 16.11 14.42
N GLU A 78 2.89 17.22 13.74
CA GLU A 78 3.11 17.21 12.29
C GLU A 78 4.35 16.42 11.90
N TRP A 79 5.38 16.40 12.76
CA TRP A 79 6.61 15.64 12.51
C TRP A 79 6.35 14.16 12.25
N VAL A 80 5.32 13.57 12.87
CA VAL A 80 4.97 12.15 12.66
C VAL A 80 4.69 11.85 11.19
N SER A 81 3.92 12.70 10.52
CA SER A 81 3.61 12.57 9.10
C SER A 81 4.81 12.93 8.23
N THR A 82 5.57 13.97 8.61
CA THR A 82 6.77 14.40 7.87
C THR A 82 7.83 13.32 7.81
N VAL A 83 8.18 12.70 8.95
CA VAL A 83 9.22 11.66 8.99
C VAL A 83 8.77 10.38 8.29
N PHE A 84 7.47 10.08 8.31
CA PHE A 84 6.90 8.97 7.53
C PHE A 84 7.08 9.20 6.02
N MET A 85 6.74 10.41 5.53
CA MET A 85 6.94 10.77 4.12
C MET A 85 8.43 10.78 3.73
N MET A 86 9.32 11.19 4.63
CA MET A 86 10.76 11.10 4.42
C MET A 86 11.20 9.63 4.28
N GLY A 87 10.71 8.75 5.15
CA GLY A 87 10.90 7.31 5.04
C GLY A 87 10.41 6.76 3.70
N MET A 88 9.21 7.18 3.25
CA MET A 88 8.68 6.81 1.95
C MET A 88 9.59 7.24 0.79
N MET A 89 10.14 8.46 0.83
CA MET A 89 11.04 8.94 -0.21
C MET A 89 12.27 8.03 -0.35
N VAL A 90 12.91 7.68 0.77
CA VAL A 90 14.08 6.78 0.79
C VAL A 90 13.68 5.35 0.37
N GLY A 91 12.55 4.87 0.88
CA GLY A 91 11.97 3.58 0.53
C GLY A 91 11.75 3.45 -0.97
N GLY A 92 11.03 4.39 -1.59
CA GLY A 92 10.69 4.33 -3.01
C GLY A 92 11.91 4.25 -3.94
N MET A 93 12.99 4.96 -3.61
CA MET A 93 14.25 4.91 -4.36
C MET A 93 14.93 3.54 -4.28
N THR A 94 14.92 2.91 -3.11
CA THR A 94 15.60 1.62 -2.88
C THR A 94 14.73 0.44 -3.33
N THR A 95 13.43 0.52 -3.12
CA THR A 95 12.50 -0.59 -3.31
C THR A 95 12.13 -0.78 -4.77
N SER A 96 12.18 0.27 -5.58
CA SER A 96 12.05 0.17 -7.05
C SER A 96 13.16 -0.71 -7.63
N GLN A 97 14.42 -0.41 -7.31
CA GLN A 97 15.57 -1.22 -7.74
C GLN A 97 15.53 -2.65 -7.18
N LEU A 98 15.09 -2.80 -5.94
CA LEU A 98 15.00 -4.10 -5.29
C LEU A 98 13.90 -4.99 -5.90
N SER A 99 12.78 -4.39 -6.32
CA SER A 99 11.67 -5.06 -7.01
C SER A 99 12.12 -5.71 -8.32
N ASP A 100 12.99 -5.05 -9.06
CA ASP A 100 13.52 -5.56 -10.32
C ASP A 100 14.48 -6.74 -10.12
N ARG A 101 15.18 -6.80 -8.97
CA ARG A 101 16.17 -7.84 -8.67
C ARG A 101 15.61 -9.06 -7.95
N LEU A 102 14.80 -8.87 -6.91
CA LEU A 102 14.26 -9.97 -6.09
C LEU A 102 12.98 -10.57 -6.68
N GLY A 103 12.38 -9.89 -7.66
CA GLY A 103 11.05 -10.21 -8.17
C GLY A 103 9.94 -9.70 -7.25
N ARG A 104 8.73 -9.63 -7.81
CA ARG A 104 7.59 -8.93 -7.18
C ARG A 104 7.04 -9.67 -5.96
N ARG A 105 6.93 -11.01 -6.02
CA ARG A 105 6.28 -11.83 -4.98
C ARG A 105 7.03 -11.85 -3.63
N PRO A 106 8.35 -12.10 -3.58
CA PRO A 106 9.09 -12.03 -2.31
C PRO A 106 9.05 -10.64 -1.70
N LEU A 107 9.11 -9.59 -2.53
CA LEU A 107 9.05 -8.21 -2.06
C LEU A 107 7.69 -7.86 -1.44
N LEU A 108 6.59 -8.29 -2.05
CA LEU A 108 5.23 -8.13 -1.50
C LEU A 108 5.09 -8.78 -0.12
N ILE A 109 5.54 -10.04 0.02
CA ILE A 109 5.44 -10.78 1.28
C ILE A 109 6.34 -10.14 2.34
N GLY A 110 7.60 -9.83 1.99
CA GLY A 110 8.56 -9.23 2.91
C GLY A 110 8.12 -7.85 3.42
N SER A 111 7.63 -7.00 2.52
CA SER A 111 7.11 -5.67 2.88
C SER A 111 5.83 -5.75 3.70
N SER A 112 4.91 -6.68 3.38
CA SER A 112 3.71 -6.94 4.18
C SER A 112 4.06 -7.30 5.62
N LEU A 113 4.94 -8.30 5.80
CA LEU A 113 5.37 -8.74 7.13
C LEU A 113 6.09 -7.62 7.89
N SER A 114 6.97 -6.89 7.22
CA SER A 114 7.71 -5.77 7.82
C SER A 114 6.76 -4.68 8.30
N ILE A 115 5.77 -4.31 7.49
CA ILE A 115 4.75 -3.31 7.85
C ILE A 115 3.91 -3.80 9.02
N SER A 116 3.47 -5.07 9.03
CA SER A 116 2.72 -5.63 10.15
C SER A 116 3.51 -5.58 11.46
N ILE A 117 4.78 -6.00 11.44
CA ILE A 117 5.66 -5.96 12.62
C ILE A 117 5.87 -4.51 13.08
N LEU A 118 6.22 -3.61 12.15
CA LEU A 118 6.44 -2.20 12.48
C LEU A 118 5.19 -1.54 13.04
N THR A 119 4.00 -1.89 12.55
CA THR A 119 2.73 -1.36 13.07
C THR A 119 2.49 -1.79 14.51
N LEU A 120 2.78 -3.06 14.85
CA LEU A 120 2.71 -3.54 16.23
C LEU A 120 3.75 -2.85 17.14
N LEU A 121 4.95 -2.61 16.62
CA LEU A 121 5.98 -1.89 17.37
C LEU A 121 5.60 -0.42 17.59
N VAL A 122 4.97 0.24 16.61
CA VAL A 122 4.48 1.62 16.74
C VAL A 122 3.42 1.72 17.84
N SER A 123 2.51 0.74 17.95
CA SER A 123 1.53 0.72 19.05
C SER A 123 2.12 0.56 20.44
N GLN A 124 3.36 0.06 20.54
CA GLN A 124 4.07 -0.15 21.81
C GLN A 124 5.22 0.85 22.00
N ALA A 125 5.24 1.94 21.23
CA ALA A 125 6.28 2.94 21.39
C ALA A 125 6.23 3.53 22.81
N PRO A 126 7.35 3.56 23.56
CA PRO A 126 7.37 4.09 24.92
C PRO A 126 7.68 5.60 24.97
N THR A 127 8.21 6.16 23.88
CA THR A 127 8.62 7.56 23.77
C THR A 127 8.31 8.09 22.39
N PHE A 128 8.15 9.40 22.28
CA PHE A 128 7.81 10.07 21.02
C PHE A 128 8.93 9.90 19.97
N GLU A 129 10.18 9.95 20.40
CA GLU A 129 11.36 9.75 19.55
C GLU A 129 11.38 8.34 18.97
N TRP A 130 11.02 7.33 19.77
CA TRP A 130 10.93 5.95 19.30
C TRP A 130 9.79 5.78 18.29
N LEU A 131 8.66 6.44 18.52
CA LEU A 131 7.57 6.52 17.57
C LEU A 131 8.03 7.12 16.24
N LEU A 132 8.79 8.22 16.25
CA LEU A 132 9.32 8.84 15.03
C LEU A 132 10.26 7.90 14.25
N VAL A 133 11.18 7.21 14.94
CA VAL A 133 12.09 6.24 14.32
C VAL A 133 11.31 5.11 13.65
N LEU A 134 10.35 4.54 14.38
CA LEU A 134 9.51 3.46 13.83
C LEU A 134 8.67 3.95 12.65
N ARG A 135 8.22 5.21 12.64
CA ARG A 135 7.48 5.82 11.53
C ARG A 135 8.35 5.99 10.28
N VAL A 136 9.61 6.38 10.42
CA VAL A 136 10.55 6.42 9.28
C VAL A 136 10.71 5.03 8.66
N LEU A 137 10.92 4.01 9.50
CA LEU A 137 11.04 2.62 9.04
C LEU A 137 9.75 2.11 8.38
N GLN A 138 8.60 2.43 8.98
CA GLN A 138 7.29 2.07 8.45
C GLN A 138 7.07 2.71 7.07
N GLY A 139 7.41 3.99 6.91
CA GLY A 139 7.34 4.71 5.62
C GLY A 139 8.26 4.11 4.55
N ALA A 140 9.47 3.68 4.93
CA ALA A 140 10.39 3.03 4.01
C ALA A 140 9.82 1.72 3.45
N CYS A 141 9.25 0.87 4.31
CA CYS A 141 8.62 -0.39 3.89
C CYS A 141 7.28 -0.18 3.16
N TYR A 142 6.54 0.87 3.51
CA TYR A 142 5.22 1.20 2.97
C TYR A 142 5.22 1.30 1.44
N THR A 143 6.24 1.97 0.88
CA THR A 143 6.32 2.23 -0.56
C THR A 143 6.46 0.97 -1.41
N SER A 144 7.17 -0.05 -0.92
CA SER A 144 7.33 -1.31 -1.66
C SER A 144 6.01 -2.04 -1.78
N LEU A 145 5.24 -2.12 -0.69
CA LEU A 145 3.97 -2.84 -0.68
C LEU A 145 2.98 -2.21 -1.68
N GLY A 146 2.87 -0.88 -1.65
CA GLY A 146 2.01 -0.13 -2.57
C GLY A 146 2.39 -0.27 -4.04
N GLN A 147 3.66 -0.02 -4.36
CA GLN A 147 4.15 -0.07 -5.74
C GLN A 147 4.10 -1.48 -6.32
N SER A 148 4.53 -2.49 -5.56
CA SER A 148 4.46 -3.87 -6.03
C SER A 148 3.02 -4.36 -6.20
N SER A 149 2.07 -3.89 -5.38
CA SER A 149 0.64 -4.23 -5.52
C SER A 149 0.02 -3.62 -6.78
N TRP A 150 0.32 -2.35 -7.05
CA TRP A 150 -0.07 -1.68 -8.28
C TRP A 150 0.50 -2.39 -9.51
N THR A 151 1.82 -2.58 -9.55
CA THR A 151 2.50 -3.22 -10.69
C THR A 151 2.02 -4.65 -10.92
N ALA A 152 1.83 -5.45 -9.86
CA ALA A 152 1.28 -6.79 -9.97
C ALA A 152 -0.14 -6.80 -10.57
N GLY A 153 -0.98 -5.81 -10.22
CA GLY A 153 -2.30 -5.64 -10.83
C GLY A 153 -2.23 -5.33 -12.33
N PHE A 154 -1.27 -4.52 -12.76
CA PHE A 154 -1.07 -4.18 -14.18
C PHE A 154 -0.47 -5.32 -14.99
N GLU A 155 0.49 -6.05 -14.43
CA GLU A 155 1.10 -7.22 -15.05
C GLU A 155 0.10 -8.38 -15.16
N SER A 156 -0.88 -8.45 -14.25
CA SER A 156 -1.91 -9.50 -14.24
C SER A 156 -3.13 -9.18 -15.10
N THR A 157 -3.19 -8.00 -15.74
CA THR A 157 -4.37 -7.55 -16.50
C THR A 157 -4.05 -7.27 -17.97
N PRO A 158 -4.94 -7.67 -18.90
CA PRO A 158 -4.79 -7.33 -20.31
C PRO A 158 -4.94 -5.82 -20.53
N ILE A 159 -4.35 -5.32 -21.61
CA ILE A 159 -4.25 -3.88 -21.92
C ILE A 159 -5.61 -3.16 -21.82
N GLU A 160 -6.68 -3.77 -22.32
CA GLU A 160 -8.03 -3.22 -22.30
C GLU A 160 -8.57 -2.97 -20.87
N TRP A 161 -8.14 -3.79 -19.91
CA TRP A 161 -8.62 -3.74 -18.53
C TRP A 161 -7.74 -2.89 -17.63
N ARG A 162 -6.57 -2.45 -18.09
CA ARG A 162 -5.63 -1.64 -17.29
C ARG A 162 -6.24 -0.32 -16.83
N ALA A 163 -7.04 0.34 -17.67
CA ALA A 163 -7.76 1.55 -17.28
C ALA A 163 -8.78 1.28 -16.15
N LYS A 164 -9.52 0.16 -16.25
CA LYS A 164 -10.45 -0.28 -15.20
C LYS A 164 -9.72 -0.63 -13.91
N ASN A 165 -8.56 -1.27 -14.00
CA ASN A 165 -7.69 -1.57 -12.86
C ASN A 165 -7.24 -0.29 -12.14
N SER A 166 -6.74 0.70 -12.86
CA SER A 166 -6.37 2.01 -12.29
C SER A 166 -7.54 2.67 -11.57
N PHE A 167 -8.73 2.62 -12.18
CA PHE A 167 -9.92 3.24 -11.64
C PHE A 167 -10.38 2.57 -10.34
N ILE A 168 -10.43 1.24 -10.30
CA ILE A 168 -10.79 0.48 -9.10
C ILE A 168 -9.78 0.75 -7.98
N TYR A 169 -8.49 0.74 -8.30
CA TYR A 169 -7.44 0.99 -7.31
C TYR A 169 -7.52 2.42 -6.73
N GLY A 170 -7.85 3.42 -7.56
CA GLY A 170 -8.12 4.78 -7.12
C GLY A 170 -9.35 4.89 -6.22
N ILE A 171 -10.45 4.24 -6.57
CA ILE A 171 -11.65 4.18 -5.72
C ILE A 171 -11.32 3.51 -4.38
N SER A 172 -10.61 2.39 -4.39
CA SER A 172 -10.22 1.68 -3.17
C SER A 172 -9.40 2.56 -2.22
N TRP A 173 -8.52 3.41 -2.74
CA TRP A 173 -7.81 4.41 -1.94
C TRP A 173 -8.77 5.38 -1.24
N VAL A 174 -9.71 5.96 -2.01
CA VAL A 174 -10.68 6.91 -1.47
C VAL A 174 -11.61 6.26 -0.45
N VAL A 175 -12.05 5.02 -0.70
CA VAL A 175 -12.87 4.26 0.26
C VAL A 175 -12.11 3.99 1.56
N GLY A 176 -10.85 3.57 1.46
CA GLY A 176 -9.97 3.39 2.63
C GLY A 176 -9.81 4.69 3.41
N TYR A 177 -9.62 5.81 2.72
CA TYR A 177 -9.53 7.13 3.32
C TYR A 177 -10.84 7.57 4.00
N LEU A 178 -11.99 7.39 3.36
CA LEU A 178 -13.29 7.74 3.93
C LEU A 178 -13.64 6.88 5.16
N ALA A 179 -13.11 5.66 5.24
CA ALA A 179 -13.28 4.80 6.40
C ALA A 179 -12.53 5.32 7.65
N LEU A 180 -11.51 6.17 7.50
CA LEU A 180 -10.79 6.74 8.65
C LEU A 180 -11.68 7.59 9.53
N ALA A 181 -12.54 8.44 8.96
CA ALA A 181 -13.41 9.33 9.72
C ALA A 181 -14.32 8.58 10.71
N PRO A 182 -15.11 7.55 10.30
CA PRO A 182 -15.90 6.77 11.25
C PRO A 182 -15.02 5.93 12.18
N ILE A 183 -13.89 5.38 11.72
CA ILE A 183 -12.98 4.61 12.61
C ILE A 183 -12.46 5.51 13.73
N ALA A 184 -12.01 6.72 13.42
CA ALA A 184 -11.53 7.69 14.40
C ALA A 184 -12.65 8.18 15.33
N TYR A 185 -13.88 8.27 14.83
CA TYR A 185 -15.03 8.65 15.65
C TYR A 185 -15.45 7.56 16.65
N TYR A 186 -15.36 6.27 16.28
CA TYR A 186 -15.77 5.17 17.16
C TYR A 186 -14.62 4.59 18.00
N ALA A 187 -13.38 4.78 17.58
CA ALA A 187 -12.20 4.42 18.35
C ALA A 187 -11.94 5.48 19.43
N ASP A 188 -12.86 5.55 20.40
CA ASP A 188 -12.83 6.51 21.51
C ASP A 188 -11.71 6.25 22.53
N SER A 189 -10.94 5.17 22.40
CA SER A 189 -9.79 4.87 23.25
C SER A 189 -8.72 4.18 22.43
N TRP A 190 -7.49 4.69 22.54
CA TRP A 190 -6.31 4.10 21.93
C TRP A 190 -5.70 3.01 22.81
#